data_AF-A0A948W4D7-F1
#
_entry.id   AF-A0A948W4D7-F1
#
_cell.length_a   1.000
_cell.length_b   1.000
_cell.length_c   1.000
_cell.angle_alpha   90.00
_cell.angle_beta   90.00
_cell.angle_gamma   90.00
#
_symmetry.space_group_name_H-M   'P 1'
#
loop_
_entity.id
_entity.type
_entity.pdbx_description
1 polymer ?
#
loop_
_entity_poly.entity_id
_entity_poly.type
_entity_poly.pdbx_seq_one_letter_code
_entity_poly.pdbx_strand_id
1 'polypeptide(L)'
;MSDPSIEPTGRSLLNSPWPPRDPFLPGPIQWSQLVALRSIILEPQPFCCDPLSGDPYSGDIWRRHGFILLDLRDHAAYEKGHVPGSCHIPAGELPIRRHEIPPKWRPLLLTTDTPDEGSFAVSFFKGTQHRFIRWISEPTSAWPQEMEAGPSRVPSWEIRPCLHHPSLHHPSRAGNTSTAAALDLACGSGRNAVWLALLGWKVLAVDILPEALEMTRNLAARWGAGVTTQAMNLAKEDPLAPDRFDLIVVTRFLERALFPRMTASLKQGGLLIYDTFTEAQAGKGRPHNPRHWLRRNELRAAFPGLSLLDYAEGADTAGDEIAVLIARKPIPDPDHGSIRRAHREGAKMSQETNSHGPTHPSVPIHLIPEAVGRIVLGAFSMTGVNPLAPQDPIHEEIERQGRDLRAVYSNPSEAGVLLRPARELYRAIGLDPTKRRPSSEALFRRLISGKGLYRVNAVVDTINLCSLRMMLSIGLYDLKAIQGPVQLRIGKTGESYDGIGKGTITVEGRWTLADAVGAFGNPSSDSWRTRITEETRDLLFVAFAPSGYDPEALKIRLEESAETLKTFCGGIPGSFDITR
;
A
#
# COMPACT_ATOMS: atom_id res chain seq x y z
N MET A 1 -18.11 -45.61 28.07
CA MET A 1 -17.24 -44.58 28.67
C MET A 1 -16.77 -43.71 27.53
N SER A 2 -17.29 -42.49 27.50
CA SER A 2 -17.22 -41.52 26.41
C SER A 2 -15.87 -40.79 26.38
N ASP A 3 -15.39 -40.63 25.15
CA ASP A 3 -14.22 -39.93 24.63
C ASP A 3 -14.15 -38.45 25.09
N PRO A 4 -13.02 -37.92 25.58
CA PRO A 4 -12.91 -36.51 25.92
C PRO A 4 -12.68 -35.69 24.65
N SER A 5 -13.77 -35.14 24.13
CA SER A 5 -13.79 -34.08 23.13
C SER A 5 -12.89 -32.91 23.57
N ILE A 6 -11.82 -32.66 22.82
CA ILE A 6 -11.07 -31.41 22.87
C ILE A 6 -12.00 -30.32 22.29
N GLU A 7 -12.61 -29.53 23.16
CA GLU A 7 -13.29 -28.30 22.74
C GLU A 7 -12.25 -27.33 22.15
N PRO A 8 -12.47 -26.79 20.94
CA PRO A 8 -11.60 -25.76 20.39
C PRO A 8 -11.80 -24.52 21.26
N THR A 9 -10.80 -24.20 22.09
CA THR A 9 -10.82 -23.02 22.95
C THR A 9 -10.96 -21.77 22.09
N GLY A 10 -12.19 -21.25 22.03
CA GLY A 10 -12.64 -20.16 21.17
C GLY A 10 -12.12 -18.77 21.59
N ARG A 11 -10.80 -18.58 21.65
CA ARG A 11 -10.22 -17.25 21.49
C ARG A 11 -9.71 -17.11 20.07
N SER A 12 -10.50 -16.41 19.26
CA SER A 12 -10.21 -16.09 17.87
C SER A 12 -8.82 -15.46 17.72
N LEU A 13 -8.03 -15.96 16.76
CA LEU A 13 -6.82 -15.30 16.24
C LEU A 13 -7.09 -13.86 15.78
N LEU A 14 -8.35 -13.45 15.58
CA LEU A 14 -8.77 -12.06 15.30
C LEU A 14 -8.46 -11.07 16.45
N ASN A 15 -8.25 -11.56 17.67
CA ASN A 15 -7.85 -10.76 18.84
C ASN A 15 -6.35 -10.88 19.17
N SER A 16 -5.62 -11.75 18.47
CA SER A 16 -4.16 -11.80 18.54
C SER A 16 -3.60 -10.71 17.61
N PRO A 17 -2.56 -9.96 18.01
CA PRO A 17 -1.92 -8.97 17.15
C PRO A 17 -1.10 -9.74 16.14
N TRP A 18 -1.77 -10.36 15.16
CA TRP A 18 -1.16 -11.16 14.12
C TRP A 18 -1.30 -10.46 12.74
N PRO A 19 -0.17 -10.09 12.09
CA PRO A 19 1.17 -10.07 12.68
C PRO A 19 1.25 -8.98 13.76
N PRO A 20 2.21 -9.06 14.71
CA PRO A 20 2.46 -7.94 15.61
C PRO A 20 2.70 -6.70 14.75
N ARG A 21 2.18 -5.53 15.18
CA ARG A 21 2.46 -4.27 14.50
C ARG A 21 3.97 -4.15 14.32
N ASP A 22 4.44 -4.34 13.11
CA ASP A 22 5.85 -4.22 12.80
C ASP A 22 6.18 -2.72 12.92
N PRO A 23 7.09 -2.31 13.82
CA PRO A 23 7.45 -0.91 13.98
C PRO A 23 8.10 -0.31 12.72
N PHE A 24 8.46 -1.14 11.73
CA PHE A 24 8.97 -0.74 10.42
C PHE A 24 7.91 -0.79 9.30
N LEU A 25 6.71 -1.33 9.55
CA LEU A 25 5.62 -1.39 8.58
C LEU A 25 4.41 -0.58 9.09
N PRO A 26 4.15 0.62 8.54
CA PRO A 26 3.03 1.44 8.97
C PRO A 26 1.70 0.85 8.47
N GLY A 27 0.99 0.09 9.31
CA GLY A 27 -0.42 -0.25 9.09
C GLY A 27 -0.71 -1.02 7.79
N PRO A 28 -1.93 -0.96 7.21
CA PRO A 28 -2.20 -1.55 5.90
C PRO A 28 -1.49 -0.73 4.81
N ILE A 29 -0.54 -1.36 4.13
CA ILE A 29 0.43 -0.71 3.23
C ILE A 29 -0.02 -0.85 1.78
N GLN A 30 -0.05 0.26 1.03
CA GLN A 30 -0.11 0.23 -0.44
C GLN A 30 1.25 -0.19 -0.98
N TRP A 31 1.32 -1.05 -2.01
CA TRP A 31 2.60 -1.63 -2.44
C TRP A 31 3.67 -0.59 -2.83
N SER A 32 3.25 0.56 -3.35
CA SER A 32 4.09 1.72 -3.64
C SER A 32 4.91 2.22 -2.43
N GLN A 33 4.43 2.00 -1.19
CA GLN A 33 5.10 2.37 0.05
C GLN A 33 6.18 1.34 0.48
N LEU A 34 6.09 0.08 0.04
CA LEU A 34 7.12 -0.96 0.30
C LEU A 34 8.38 -0.74 -0.53
N VAL A 35 8.24 -0.23 -1.75
CA VAL A 35 9.37 0.16 -2.60
C VAL A 35 10.18 1.30 -1.95
N ALA A 36 9.52 2.19 -1.21
CA ALA A 36 10.17 3.30 -0.51
C ALA A 36 10.96 2.86 0.75
N LEU A 37 10.50 1.83 1.47
CA LEU A 37 11.18 1.25 2.65
C LEU A 37 12.58 0.70 2.33
N ARG A 38 12.85 0.37 1.06
CA ARG A 38 14.15 -0.10 0.57
C ARG A 38 15.29 0.91 0.79
N SER A 39 14.99 2.21 0.80
CA SER A 39 15.99 3.27 0.96
C SER A 39 16.55 3.41 2.39
N ILE A 40 16.01 2.68 3.36
CA ILE A 40 16.44 2.70 4.78
C ILE A 40 17.31 1.46 5.13
N ILE A 41 17.18 0.35 4.39
CA ILE A 41 17.68 -0.98 4.82
C ILE A 41 19.03 -1.38 4.19
N LEU A 42 19.58 -0.59 3.26
CA LEU A 42 20.78 -0.98 2.51
C LEU A 42 21.95 -0.01 2.69
N GLU A 43 22.60 -0.04 3.85
CA GLU A 43 24.05 0.09 3.91
C GLU A 43 24.67 -1.30 4.17
N PRO A 44 25.72 -1.70 3.44
CA PRO A 44 26.37 -3.00 3.63
C PRO A 44 27.09 -3.03 4.97
N GLN A 45 26.61 -3.85 5.92
CA GLN A 45 27.30 -4.17 7.17
C GLN A 45 27.70 -5.66 7.17
N PRO A 46 28.84 -6.04 7.74
CA PRO A 46 29.35 -7.42 7.72
C PRO A 46 28.46 -8.40 8.50
N PHE A 47 28.43 -9.66 8.07
CA PHE A 47 27.84 -10.78 8.80
C PHE A 47 28.53 -10.89 10.17
N CYS A 48 27.80 -10.61 11.25
CA CYS A 48 28.32 -10.60 12.62
C CYS A 48 27.58 -11.69 13.41
N CYS A 49 28.34 -12.67 13.92
CA CYS A 49 27.88 -13.73 14.81
C CYS A 49 28.52 -13.56 16.19
N ASP A 50 28.43 -12.37 16.75
CA ASP A 50 28.97 -12.13 18.09
C ASP A 50 27.87 -12.40 19.14
N PRO A 51 28.18 -13.15 20.22
CA PRO A 51 27.30 -13.25 21.38
C PRO A 51 27.11 -11.84 21.97
N LEU A 52 25.88 -11.47 22.30
CA LEU A 52 25.60 -10.19 22.93
C LEU A 52 26.05 -10.23 24.40
N SER A 53 27.21 -9.67 24.71
CA SER A 53 27.64 -9.45 26.10
C SER A 53 27.04 -8.15 26.65
N GLY A 54 26.24 -8.23 27.72
CA GLY A 54 25.50 -7.11 28.33
C GLY A 54 24.11 -7.56 28.76
N ASP A 55 23.24 -6.64 29.20
CA ASP A 55 21.81 -6.89 29.42
C ASP A 55 21.02 -6.53 28.13
N PRO A 56 20.89 -7.43 27.13
CA PRO A 56 19.98 -7.24 26.00
C PRO A 56 18.50 -7.33 26.41
N TYR A 57 18.20 -7.53 27.71
CA TYR A 57 16.94 -8.02 28.26
C TYR A 57 16.04 -6.94 28.87
N SER A 58 16.40 -5.66 28.83
CA SER A 58 15.52 -4.59 29.34
C SER A 58 14.34 -4.26 28.39
N GLY A 59 13.24 -5.03 28.49
CA GLY A 59 11.89 -4.61 28.10
C GLY A 59 11.65 -4.43 26.60
N ASP A 60 11.48 -5.53 25.87
CA ASP A 60 11.11 -5.56 24.44
C ASP A 60 12.15 -4.98 23.46
N ILE A 61 13.44 -4.94 23.82
CA ILE A 61 14.54 -4.44 22.95
C ILE A 61 14.50 -5.09 21.56
N TRP A 62 14.35 -6.42 21.47
CA TRP A 62 14.25 -7.10 20.18
C TRP A 62 13.05 -6.62 19.35
N ARG A 63 11.89 -6.33 19.97
CA ARG A 63 10.73 -5.72 19.28
C ARG A 63 11.02 -4.27 18.88
N ARG A 64 11.63 -3.47 19.76
CA ARG A 64 11.99 -2.05 19.51
C ARG A 64 13.01 -1.90 18.38
N HIS A 65 13.90 -2.88 18.21
CA HIS A 65 14.91 -2.93 17.17
C HIS A 65 14.51 -3.78 15.94
N GLY A 66 13.27 -4.30 15.90
CA GLY A 66 12.70 -4.98 14.73
C GLY A 66 13.16 -6.40 14.48
N PHE A 67 13.81 -7.03 15.46
CA PHE A 67 14.21 -8.43 15.38
C PHE A 67 13.00 -9.36 15.52
N ILE A 68 13.01 -10.46 14.77
CA ILE A 68 12.14 -11.61 15.03
C ILE A 68 12.87 -12.55 15.97
N LEU A 69 12.32 -12.77 17.16
CA LEU A 69 12.81 -13.78 18.10
C LEU A 69 12.33 -15.16 17.66
N LEU A 70 13.26 -15.99 17.18
CA LEU A 70 13.01 -17.37 16.75
C LEU A 70 13.58 -18.34 17.80
N ASP A 71 12.68 -18.99 18.51
CA ASP A 71 12.97 -20.02 19.50
C ASP A 71 13.20 -21.36 18.80
N LEU A 72 14.38 -21.95 19.01
CA LEU A 72 14.80 -23.19 18.36
C LEU A 72 14.85 -24.39 19.31
N ARG A 73 14.36 -24.22 20.54
CA ARG A 73 14.24 -25.32 21.51
C ARG A 73 13.22 -26.35 21.03
N ASP A 74 13.24 -27.53 21.63
CA ASP A 74 12.21 -28.54 21.35
C ASP A 74 10.79 -28.06 21.75
N HIS A 75 9.77 -28.77 21.24
CA HIS A 75 8.37 -28.44 21.50
C HIS A 75 8.03 -28.45 22.99
N ALA A 76 8.56 -29.40 23.77
CA ALA A 76 8.23 -29.53 25.19
C ALA A 76 8.78 -28.36 26.01
N ALA A 77 10.00 -27.91 25.70
CA ALA A 77 10.63 -26.76 26.33
C ALA A 77 9.87 -25.46 25.99
N TYR A 78 9.52 -25.26 24.72
CA TYR A 78 8.75 -24.10 24.29
C TYR A 78 7.35 -24.06 24.93
N GLU A 79 6.61 -25.18 24.90
CA GLU A 79 5.26 -25.26 25.44
C GLU A 79 5.22 -25.12 26.96
N LYS A 80 6.26 -25.57 27.66
CA LYS A 80 6.40 -25.38 29.10
C LYS A 80 6.58 -23.91 29.47
N GLY A 81 7.26 -23.15 28.63
CA GLY A 81 7.54 -21.73 28.87
C GLY A 81 8.35 -21.10 27.74
N HIS A 82 7.83 -20.04 27.13
CA HIS A 82 8.50 -19.27 26.11
C HIS A 82 8.23 -17.77 26.25
N VAL A 83 9.07 -16.99 25.59
CA VAL A 83 8.97 -15.53 25.62
C VAL A 83 7.74 -15.09 24.83
N PRO A 84 6.85 -14.26 25.39
CA PRO A 84 5.71 -13.73 24.67
C PRO A 84 6.12 -13.15 23.32
N GLY A 85 5.39 -13.48 22.26
CA GLY A 85 5.66 -12.97 20.92
C GLY A 85 6.83 -13.64 20.16
N SER A 86 7.50 -14.64 20.74
CA SER A 86 8.50 -15.43 20.01
C SER A 86 7.83 -16.36 18.99
N CYS A 87 8.53 -16.63 17.89
CA CYS A 87 8.17 -17.65 16.91
C CYS A 87 8.90 -18.95 17.26
N HIS A 88 8.40 -20.10 16.78
CA HIS A 88 8.98 -21.40 17.12
C HIS A 88 9.25 -22.29 15.90
N ILE A 89 10.52 -22.70 15.75
CA ILE A 89 10.94 -23.77 14.84
C ILE A 89 12.09 -24.52 15.53
N PRO A 90 11.90 -25.74 16.05
CA PRO A 90 13.00 -26.50 16.65
C PRO A 90 14.20 -26.62 15.70
N ALA A 91 15.42 -26.55 16.25
CA ALA A 91 16.65 -26.53 15.47
C ALA A 91 16.72 -27.69 14.46
N GLY A 92 16.39 -28.91 14.90
CA GLY A 92 16.37 -30.10 14.04
C GLY A 92 15.34 -30.06 12.90
N GLU A 93 14.33 -29.21 12.99
CA GLU A 93 13.29 -29.04 11.96
C GLU A 93 13.61 -27.95 10.94
N LEU A 94 14.63 -27.10 11.17
CA LEU A 94 15.00 -25.99 10.27
C LEU A 94 15.16 -26.42 8.80
N PRO A 95 15.81 -27.57 8.46
CA PRO A 95 15.97 -27.98 7.05
C PRO A 95 14.64 -28.27 6.35
N ILE A 96 13.70 -28.92 7.05
CA ILE A 96 12.40 -29.33 6.50
C ILE A 96 11.38 -28.18 6.55
N ARG A 97 11.49 -27.29 7.54
CA ARG A 97 10.64 -26.10 7.74
C ARG A 97 11.27 -24.82 7.20
N ARG A 98 12.21 -24.92 6.25
CA ARG A 98 12.86 -23.77 5.59
C ARG A 98 11.90 -22.73 5.01
N HIS A 99 10.70 -23.17 4.64
CA HIS A 99 9.66 -22.33 4.04
C HIS A 99 8.88 -21.51 5.08
N GLU A 100 9.02 -21.85 6.36
CA GLU A 100 8.44 -21.12 7.50
C GLU A 100 9.42 -20.11 8.10
N ILE A 101 10.70 -20.18 7.76
CA ILE A 101 11.70 -19.24 8.27
C ILE A 101 11.37 -17.83 7.76
N PRO A 102 11.49 -16.77 8.61
CA PRO A 102 11.23 -15.42 8.17
C PRO A 102 12.08 -15.00 6.95
N PRO A 103 11.66 -13.98 6.18
CA PRO A 103 12.39 -13.55 5.00
C PRO A 103 13.85 -13.14 5.29
N LYS A 104 14.75 -13.36 4.31
CA LYS A 104 16.20 -13.14 4.44
C LYS A 104 16.64 -11.72 4.83
N TRP A 105 15.79 -10.73 4.56
CA TRP A 105 16.03 -9.32 4.89
C TRP A 105 15.64 -8.99 6.35
N ARG A 106 14.90 -9.88 7.02
CA ARG A 106 14.52 -9.69 8.43
C ARG A 106 15.68 -9.98 9.36
N PRO A 107 15.92 -9.11 10.36
CA PRO A 107 16.83 -9.43 11.44
C PRO A 107 16.25 -10.50 12.35
N LEU A 108 17.02 -11.57 12.57
CA LEU A 108 16.65 -12.71 13.42
C LEU A 108 17.46 -12.68 14.71
N LEU A 109 16.79 -12.94 15.81
CA LEU A 109 17.39 -13.22 17.11
C LEU A 109 17.04 -14.67 17.47
N LEU A 110 18.03 -15.51 17.66
CA LEU A 110 17.87 -16.94 17.90
C LEU A 110 18.07 -17.23 19.39
N THR A 111 17.26 -18.15 19.94
CA THR A 111 17.42 -18.64 21.31
C THR A 111 17.34 -20.17 21.38
N THR A 112 18.23 -20.79 22.17
CA THR A 112 18.13 -22.19 22.62
C THR A 112 18.64 -22.36 24.04
N ASP A 113 18.42 -23.56 24.59
CA ASP A 113 18.92 -23.91 25.92
C ASP A 113 20.26 -24.66 25.88
N THR A 114 20.70 -25.17 24.72
CA THR A 114 21.97 -25.90 24.59
C THR A 114 22.96 -25.25 23.59
N PRO A 115 24.28 -25.26 23.90
CA PRO A 115 25.32 -24.79 22.98
C PRO A 115 25.39 -25.56 21.65
N ASP A 116 24.98 -26.83 21.64
CA ASP A 116 24.98 -27.68 20.45
C ASP A 116 23.90 -27.27 19.45
N GLU A 117 22.68 -26.99 19.93
CA GLU A 117 21.60 -26.45 19.09
C GLU A 117 21.98 -25.08 18.51
N GLY A 118 22.69 -24.25 19.29
CA GLY A 118 23.21 -22.97 18.79
C GLY A 118 24.28 -23.11 17.73
N SER A 119 25.21 -24.05 17.90
CA SER A 119 26.22 -24.34 16.90
C SER A 119 25.60 -24.86 15.60
N PHE A 120 24.59 -25.74 15.69
CA PHE A 120 23.82 -26.20 14.54
C PHE A 120 23.08 -25.05 13.85
N ALA A 121 22.36 -24.23 14.60
CA ALA A 121 21.58 -23.12 14.05
C ALA A 121 22.48 -22.11 13.32
N VAL A 122 23.61 -21.73 13.93
CA VAL A 122 24.60 -20.85 13.30
C VAL A 122 25.14 -21.47 12.01
N SER A 123 25.45 -22.77 12.01
CA SER A 123 25.93 -23.49 10.81
C SER A 123 24.88 -23.51 9.70
N PHE A 124 23.64 -23.84 10.04
CA PHE A 124 22.51 -23.84 9.12
C PHE A 124 22.34 -22.47 8.47
N PHE A 125 22.27 -21.41 9.29
CA PHE A 125 22.02 -20.06 8.81
C PHE A 125 23.20 -19.43 8.07
N LYS A 126 24.45 -19.80 8.38
CA LYS A 126 25.63 -19.48 7.55
C LYS A 126 25.49 -19.99 6.12
N GLY A 127 24.82 -21.13 5.93
CA GLY A 127 24.48 -21.68 4.62
C GLY A 127 23.31 -20.98 3.93
N THR A 128 22.72 -19.95 4.54
CA THR A 128 21.58 -19.21 3.97
C THR A 128 21.98 -17.80 3.56
N GLN A 129 21.09 -17.11 2.84
CA GLN A 129 21.27 -15.70 2.45
C GLN A 129 20.71 -14.70 3.49
N HIS A 130 20.44 -15.14 4.73
CA HIS A 130 20.04 -14.24 5.80
C HIS A 130 21.22 -13.35 6.19
N ARG A 131 20.98 -12.04 6.30
CA ARG A 131 22.06 -11.06 6.51
C ARG A 131 22.24 -10.64 7.96
N PHE A 132 21.19 -10.74 8.76
CA PHE A 132 21.14 -10.21 10.12
C PHE A 132 20.68 -11.29 11.09
N ILE A 133 21.63 -11.97 11.73
CA ILE A 133 21.35 -13.02 12.71
C ILE A 133 22.15 -12.71 13.96
N ARG A 134 21.47 -12.78 15.10
CA ARG A 134 22.08 -12.76 16.44
C ARG A 134 21.60 -13.97 17.21
N TRP A 135 22.38 -14.34 18.21
CA TRP A 135 22.17 -15.54 19.01
C TRP A 135 22.29 -15.19 20.49
N ILE A 136 21.41 -15.75 21.30
CA ILE A 136 21.43 -15.63 22.76
C ILE A 136 22.02 -16.89 23.37
N SER A 137 23.14 -16.75 24.09
CA SER A 137 23.84 -17.86 24.74
C SER A 137 23.24 -18.30 26.07
N GLU A 138 22.47 -17.44 26.73
CA GLU A 138 21.88 -17.73 28.04
C GLU A 138 20.54 -18.46 27.91
N PRO A 139 20.26 -19.49 28.74
CA PRO A 139 19.02 -20.25 28.68
C PRO A 139 17.81 -19.36 29.01
N THR A 140 16.68 -19.67 28.38
CA THR A 140 15.42 -18.92 28.54
C THR A 140 14.92 -18.83 29.98
N SER A 141 15.27 -19.80 30.83
CA SER A 141 14.96 -19.81 32.26
C SER A 141 15.63 -18.68 33.06
N ALA A 142 16.69 -18.07 32.52
CA ALA A 142 17.42 -16.98 33.17
C ALA A 142 16.79 -15.60 32.87
N TRP A 143 15.74 -15.52 32.05
CA TRP A 143 15.22 -14.26 31.53
C TRP A 143 14.18 -13.64 32.49
N PRO A 144 14.27 -12.33 32.81
CA PRO A 144 13.46 -11.69 33.85
C PRO A 144 12.01 -11.34 33.45
N GLN A 145 11.43 -11.99 32.43
CA GLN A 145 10.11 -11.66 31.87
C GLN A 145 9.06 -12.73 32.18
N GLU A 146 7.77 -12.35 32.22
CA GLU A 146 6.65 -13.30 32.25
C GLU A 146 6.69 -14.21 31.00
N MET A 147 6.73 -15.52 31.22
CA MET A 147 6.72 -16.52 30.15
C MET A 147 5.28 -16.93 29.81
N GLU A 148 5.03 -17.15 28.52
CA GLU A 148 3.81 -17.80 28.02
C GLU A 148 3.99 -19.33 27.98
N ALA A 149 2.89 -20.05 28.13
CA ALA A 149 2.86 -21.52 28.02
C ALA A 149 1.87 -21.97 26.94
N GLY A 150 2.12 -23.14 26.39
CA GLY A 150 1.35 -23.74 25.30
C GLY A 150 2.00 -23.58 23.92
N PRO A 151 1.30 -24.02 22.86
CA PRO A 151 1.87 -24.10 21.52
C PRO A 151 2.14 -22.72 20.94
N SER A 152 2.98 -22.66 19.90
CA SER A 152 3.28 -21.41 19.20
C SER A 152 2.01 -20.79 18.61
N ARG A 153 1.80 -19.50 18.92
CA ARG A 153 0.66 -18.69 18.43
C ARG A 153 1.09 -17.59 17.47
N VAL A 154 2.39 -17.48 17.22
CA VAL A 154 3.02 -16.45 16.41
C VAL A 154 3.73 -17.16 15.25
N PRO A 155 3.17 -17.11 14.03
CA PRO A 155 3.82 -17.70 12.88
C PRO A 155 5.24 -17.17 12.66
N SER A 156 6.14 -18.08 12.30
CA SER A 156 7.50 -17.74 11.91
C SER A 156 7.59 -17.20 10.48
N TRP A 157 6.56 -17.38 9.65
CA TRP A 157 6.57 -16.93 8.26
C TRP A 157 5.79 -15.63 8.09
N GLU A 158 6.21 -14.89 7.06
CA GLU A 158 5.47 -13.74 6.58
C GLU A 158 4.70 -14.07 5.30
N ILE A 159 3.55 -13.41 5.15
CA ILE A 159 2.74 -13.43 3.93
C ILE A 159 3.26 -12.41 2.93
N ARG A 160 2.80 -12.51 1.68
CA ARG A 160 3.09 -11.49 0.67
C ARG A 160 2.47 -10.15 1.06
N PRO A 161 3.20 -9.03 0.97
CA PRO A 161 2.63 -7.76 1.40
C PRO A 161 1.39 -7.29 0.63
N CYS A 162 1.22 -7.71 -0.63
CA CYS A 162 -0.01 -7.45 -1.39
C CYS A 162 -1.28 -8.06 -0.75
N LEU A 163 -1.13 -9.05 0.13
CA LEU A 163 -2.23 -9.64 0.90
C LEU A 163 -2.64 -8.80 2.12
N HIS A 164 -1.88 -7.74 2.47
CA HIS A 164 -2.30 -6.77 3.49
C HIS A 164 -3.17 -5.64 2.95
N HIS A 165 -3.58 -5.70 1.67
CA HIS A 165 -4.33 -4.63 1.03
C HIS A 165 -5.72 -4.42 1.69
N PRO A 166 -6.14 -3.17 1.96
CA PRO A 166 -7.39 -2.87 2.69
C PRO A 166 -8.66 -3.44 2.08
N SER A 167 -8.68 -3.65 0.76
CA SER A 167 -9.86 -4.20 0.08
C SER A 167 -10.08 -5.69 0.35
N LEU A 168 -9.09 -6.41 0.91
CA LEU A 168 -9.26 -7.81 1.30
C LEU A 168 -10.07 -7.88 2.59
N HIS A 169 -11.34 -8.25 2.48
CA HIS A 169 -12.22 -8.41 3.65
C HIS A 169 -11.90 -9.69 4.44
N HIS A 170 -12.20 -9.70 5.74
CA HIS A 170 -12.12 -10.89 6.58
C HIS A 170 -13.51 -11.52 6.72
N PRO A 171 -13.79 -12.70 6.12
CA PRO A 171 -15.12 -13.34 6.16
C PRO A 171 -15.63 -13.58 7.60
N SER A 172 -14.70 -13.87 8.52
CA SER A 172 -14.97 -14.08 9.95
C SER A 172 -15.48 -12.85 10.72
N ARG A 173 -15.33 -11.63 10.18
CA ARG A 173 -15.81 -10.38 10.81
C ARG A 173 -17.18 -9.91 10.31
N ALA A 174 -17.71 -10.52 9.24
CA ALA A 174 -18.86 -9.98 8.51
C ALA A 174 -20.23 -10.56 8.92
N GLY A 175 -20.31 -11.42 9.94
CA GLY A 175 -21.57 -12.00 10.43
C GLY A 175 -22.36 -12.84 9.41
N ASN A 176 -21.76 -13.16 8.25
CA ASN A 176 -22.40 -13.87 7.15
C ASN A 176 -22.03 -15.36 7.21
N THR A 177 -23.03 -16.23 7.18
CA THR A 177 -22.91 -17.70 7.28
C THR A 177 -22.49 -18.38 5.97
N SER A 178 -22.35 -17.63 4.86
CA SER A 178 -21.75 -18.16 3.63
C SER A 178 -20.22 -18.04 3.66
N THR A 179 -19.50 -19.16 3.59
CA THR A 179 -18.03 -19.18 3.59
C THR A 179 -17.49 -18.68 2.25
N ALA A 180 -16.92 -17.47 2.23
CA ALA A 180 -16.28 -16.89 1.04
C ALA A 180 -15.15 -17.81 0.52
N ALA A 181 -15.15 -18.06 -0.79
CA ALA A 181 -14.23 -19.01 -1.43
C ALA A 181 -12.98 -18.30 -1.96
N ALA A 182 -11.79 -18.81 -1.59
CA ALA A 182 -10.50 -18.32 -2.08
C ALA A 182 -9.75 -19.41 -2.85
N LEU A 183 -9.03 -18.99 -3.90
CA LEU A 183 -8.07 -19.81 -4.63
C LEU A 183 -6.66 -19.24 -4.43
N ASP A 184 -5.73 -20.05 -3.95
CA ASP A 184 -4.30 -19.79 -4.00
C ASP A 184 -3.70 -20.62 -5.14
N LEU A 185 -3.46 -19.98 -6.28
CA LEU A 185 -3.05 -20.61 -7.53
C LEU A 185 -1.53 -20.58 -7.66
N ALA A 186 -0.93 -21.77 -7.86
CA ALA A 186 0.50 -22.01 -7.70
C ALA A 186 0.97 -21.63 -6.28
N CYS A 187 0.34 -22.25 -5.27
CA CYS A 187 0.45 -21.87 -3.87
C CYS A 187 1.85 -22.09 -3.26
N GLY A 188 2.72 -22.85 -3.93
CA GLY A 188 4.01 -23.25 -3.40
C GLY A 188 3.85 -23.94 -2.05
N SER A 189 4.55 -23.42 -1.03
CA SER A 189 4.51 -23.99 0.33
C SER A 189 3.25 -23.62 1.14
N GLY A 190 2.27 -22.93 0.55
CA GLY A 190 0.95 -22.71 1.15
C GLY A 190 0.88 -21.67 2.25
N ARG A 191 1.90 -20.80 2.40
CA ARG A 191 1.90 -19.72 3.40
C ARG A 191 0.69 -18.79 3.28
N ASN A 192 0.35 -18.42 2.04
CA ASN A 192 -0.79 -17.56 1.76
C ASN A 192 -2.10 -18.33 1.98
N ALA A 193 -2.21 -19.55 1.45
CA ALA A 193 -3.36 -20.43 1.66
C ALA A 193 -3.72 -20.65 3.14
N VAL A 194 -2.74 -21.00 3.98
CA VAL A 194 -2.95 -21.20 5.43
C VAL A 194 -3.40 -19.90 6.08
N TRP A 195 -2.76 -18.78 5.76
CA TRP A 195 -3.15 -17.49 6.31
C TRP A 195 -4.58 -17.09 5.93
N LEU A 196 -4.98 -17.28 4.67
CA LEU A 196 -6.36 -17.04 4.22
C LEU A 196 -7.35 -17.94 4.98
N ALA A 197 -7.03 -19.22 5.18
CA ALA A 197 -7.89 -20.13 5.93
C ALA A 197 -8.05 -19.70 7.40
N LEU A 198 -6.98 -19.21 8.05
CA LEU A 198 -7.03 -18.65 9.40
C LEU A 198 -7.93 -17.41 9.51
N LEU A 199 -8.12 -16.67 8.40
CA LEU A 199 -9.05 -15.53 8.34
C LEU A 199 -10.51 -15.93 8.09
N GLY A 200 -10.78 -17.22 7.91
CA GLY A 200 -12.12 -17.77 7.68
C GLY A 200 -12.49 -17.96 6.20
N TRP A 201 -11.53 -17.89 5.28
CA TRP A 201 -11.77 -18.23 3.87
C TRP A 201 -11.86 -19.75 3.68
N LYS A 202 -12.73 -20.20 2.77
CA LYS A 202 -12.70 -21.57 2.26
C LYS A 202 -11.66 -21.66 1.15
N VAL A 203 -10.47 -22.12 1.50
CA VAL A 203 -9.30 -22.07 0.60
C VAL A 203 -9.12 -23.36 -0.20
N LEU A 204 -9.02 -23.21 -1.52
CA LEU A 204 -8.42 -24.19 -2.42
C LEU A 204 -7.00 -23.74 -2.76
N ALA A 205 -6.01 -24.55 -2.44
CA ALA A 205 -4.60 -24.34 -2.76
C ALA A 205 -4.16 -25.33 -3.84
N VAL A 206 -3.64 -24.82 -4.95
CA VAL A 206 -3.27 -25.63 -6.11
C VAL A 206 -1.80 -25.42 -6.44
N ASP A 207 -1.06 -26.50 -6.64
CA ASP A 207 0.32 -26.48 -7.13
C ASP A 207 0.59 -27.72 -8.00
N ILE A 208 1.61 -27.66 -8.85
CA ILE A 208 2.04 -28.81 -9.64
C ILE A 208 2.89 -29.78 -8.82
N LEU A 209 3.54 -29.31 -7.75
CA LEU A 209 4.48 -30.07 -6.93
C LEU A 209 3.78 -30.72 -5.72
N PRO A 210 3.69 -32.07 -5.66
CA PRO A 210 3.09 -32.77 -4.53
C PRO A 210 3.77 -32.45 -3.18
N GLU A 211 5.09 -32.27 -3.18
CA GLU A 211 5.87 -31.96 -1.98
C GLU A 211 5.52 -30.57 -1.42
N ALA A 212 5.20 -29.61 -2.29
CA ALA A 212 4.78 -28.26 -1.88
C ALA A 212 3.38 -28.30 -1.23
N LEU A 213 2.50 -29.16 -1.74
CA LEU A 213 1.18 -29.41 -1.14
C LEU A 213 1.29 -30.18 0.19
N GLU A 214 2.28 -31.05 0.34
CA GLU A 214 2.58 -31.69 1.63
C GLU A 214 3.06 -30.66 2.66
N MET A 215 3.96 -29.74 2.27
CA MET A 215 4.33 -28.60 3.13
C MET A 215 3.11 -27.77 3.53
N THR A 216 2.21 -27.50 2.58
CA THR A 216 0.94 -26.78 2.83
C THR A 216 0.06 -27.51 3.84
N ARG A 217 -0.13 -28.82 3.69
CA ARG A 217 -0.93 -29.64 4.63
C ARG A 217 -0.30 -29.68 6.03
N ASN A 218 1.01 -29.84 6.10
CA ASN A 218 1.73 -29.86 7.37
C ASN A 218 1.64 -28.50 8.09
N LEU A 219 1.76 -27.41 7.34
CA LEU A 219 1.57 -26.05 7.85
C LEU A 219 0.13 -25.83 8.32
N ALA A 220 -0.86 -26.23 7.50
CA ALA A 220 -2.27 -26.15 7.85
C ALA A 220 -2.60 -26.93 9.14
N ALA A 221 -2.07 -28.15 9.27
CA ALA A 221 -2.27 -28.99 10.45
C ALA A 221 -1.69 -28.36 11.73
N ARG A 222 -0.47 -27.81 11.67
CA ARG A 222 0.16 -27.11 12.81
C ARG A 222 -0.67 -25.94 13.32
N TRP A 223 -1.39 -25.26 12.42
CA TRP A 223 -2.15 -24.05 12.72
C TRP A 223 -3.65 -24.26 12.84
N GLY A 224 -4.13 -25.51 12.75
CA GLY A 224 -5.56 -25.83 12.78
C GLY A 224 -6.35 -25.18 11.63
N ALA A 225 -5.71 -24.92 10.49
CA ALA A 225 -6.31 -24.22 9.36
C ALA A 225 -6.92 -25.18 8.33
N GLY A 226 -8.16 -24.93 7.93
CA GLY A 226 -8.85 -25.74 6.91
C GLY A 226 -8.46 -25.36 5.47
N VAL A 227 -7.45 -26.02 4.90
CA VAL A 227 -7.02 -25.82 3.50
C VAL A 227 -7.26 -27.07 2.67
N THR A 228 -7.98 -26.95 1.55
CA THR A 228 -8.07 -28.02 0.55
C THR A 228 -6.89 -27.91 -0.40
N THR A 229 -6.12 -28.98 -0.59
CA THR A 229 -4.98 -29.01 -1.52
C THR A 229 -5.28 -29.88 -2.73
N GLN A 230 -4.86 -29.44 -3.92
CA GLN A 230 -5.00 -30.24 -5.13
C GLN A 230 -3.76 -30.11 -6.02
N ALA A 231 -3.20 -31.25 -6.41
CA ALA A 231 -2.13 -31.30 -7.40
C ALA A 231 -2.73 -31.06 -8.79
N MET A 232 -2.26 -30.03 -9.50
CA MET A 232 -2.67 -29.78 -10.88
C MET A 232 -1.52 -29.22 -11.71
N ASN A 233 -1.38 -29.72 -12.93
CA ASN A 233 -0.58 -29.06 -13.94
C ASN A 233 -1.43 -27.98 -14.63
N LEU A 234 -1.28 -26.73 -14.20
CA LEU A 234 -2.03 -25.57 -14.70
C LEU A 234 -1.83 -25.26 -16.19
N ALA A 235 -0.89 -25.94 -16.88
CA ALA A 235 -0.76 -25.87 -18.33
C ALA A 235 -1.69 -26.85 -19.08
N LYS A 236 -2.30 -27.82 -18.37
CA LYS A 236 -3.15 -28.89 -18.94
C LYS A 236 -4.51 -29.01 -18.25
N GLU A 237 -4.55 -28.67 -16.98
CA GLU A 237 -5.68 -28.77 -16.09
C GLU A 237 -6.09 -27.37 -15.63
N ASP A 238 -7.32 -27.22 -15.13
CA ASP A 238 -7.79 -25.90 -14.75
C ASP A 238 -8.75 -25.92 -13.54
N PRO A 239 -8.39 -25.24 -12.43
CA PRO A 239 -9.23 -25.12 -11.25
C PRO A 239 -10.32 -24.04 -11.37
N LEU A 240 -10.34 -23.27 -12.45
CA LEU A 240 -11.20 -22.11 -12.67
C LEU A 240 -12.50 -22.55 -13.36
N ALA A 241 -13.61 -22.28 -12.66
CA ALA A 241 -14.96 -22.38 -13.20
C ALA A 241 -15.65 -21.01 -13.06
N PRO A 242 -16.58 -20.62 -13.94
CA PRO A 242 -17.26 -19.32 -13.88
C PRO A 242 -17.88 -19.04 -12.50
N ASP A 243 -17.75 -17.79 -12.03
CA ASP A 243 -18.36 -17.27 -10.80
C ASP A 243 -18.16 -18.17 -9.55
N ARG A 244 -16.98 -18.78 -9.43
CA ARG A 244 -16.62 -19.73 -8.38
C ARG A 244 -15.98 -19.08 -7.15
N PHE A 245 -15.11 -18.09 -7.35
CA PHE A 245 -14.27 -17.57 -6.28
C PHE A 245 -14.59 -16.12 -5.93
N ASP A 246 -14.57 -15.81 -4.64
CA ASP A 246 -14.63 -14.46 -4.10
C ASP A 246 -13.24 -13.80 -4.09
N LEU A 247 -12.18 -14.62 -4.05
CA LEU A 247 -10.77 -14.20 -4.11
C LEU A 247 -9.93 -15.18 -4.94
N ILE A 248 -9.09 -14.66 -5.83
CA ILE A 248 -8.01 -15.42 -6.48
C ILE A 248 -6.68 -14.73 -6.14
N VAL A 249 -5.75 -15.51 -5.61
CA VAL A 249 -4.37 -15.10 -5.30
C VAL A 249 -3.43 -15.86 -6.22
N VAL A 250 -2.52 -15.14 -6.87
CA VAL A 250 -1.45 -15.69 -7.70
C VAL A 250 -0.16 -15.00 -7.31
N THR A 251 0.84 -15.77 -6.84
CA THR A 251 2.12 -15.17 -6.42
C THR A 251 3.30 -15.90 -7.05
N ARG A 252 4.23 -15.13 -7.62
CA ARG A 252 5.43 -15.62 -8.31
C ARG A 252 5.19 -16.73 -9.34
N PHE A 253 4.04 -16.66 -10.01
CA PHE A 253 3.64 -17.58 -11.07
C PHE A 253 3.18 -16.80 -12.30
N LEU A 254 3.40 -17.35 -13.50
CA LEU A 254 2.97 -16.73 -14.75
C LEU A 254 2.53 -17.77 -15.75
N GLU A 255 1.23 -17.80 -16.00
CA GLU A 255 0.60 -18.52 -17.12
C GLU A 255 -0.49 -17.62 -17.74
N ARG A 256 -0.16 -17.02 -18.88
CA ARG A 256 -1.00 -16.00 -19.55
C ARG A 256 -2.31 -16.59 -20.07
N ALA A 257 -2.30 -17.87 -20.43
CA ALA A 257 -3.50 -18.56 -20.91
C ALA A 257 -4.63 -18.58 -19.86
N LEU A 258 -4.30 -18.42 -18.57
CA LEU A 258 -5.28 -18.41 -17.49
C LEU A 258 -5.94 -17.04 -17.28
N PHE A 259 -5.41 -15.94 -17.82
CA PHE A 259 -5.92 -14.60 -17.49
C PHE A 259 -7.42 -14.42 -17.75
N PRO A 260 -7.98 -14.78 -18.93
CA PRO A 260 -9.41 -14.64 -19.18
C PRO A 260 -10.24 -15.54 -18.25
N ARG A 261 -9.70 -16.72 -17.92
CA ARG A 261 -10.37 -17.69 -17.05
C ARG A 261 -10.41 -17.24 -15.60
N MET A 262 -9.35 -16.59 -15.12
CA MET A 262 -9.31 -15.97 -13.79
C MET A 262 -10.41 -14.91 -13.68
N THR A 263 -10.53 -14.02 -14.67
CA THR A 263 -11.61 -13.02 -14.73
C THR A 263 -13.00 -13.66 -14.72
N ALA A 264 -13.21 -14.70 -15.52
CA ALA A 264 -14.50 -15.40 -15.57
C ALA A 264 -14.84 -16.11 -14.25
N SER A 265 -13.83 -16.63 -13.55
CA SER A 265 -14.00 -17.41 -12.33
C SER A 265 -14.26 -16.58 -11.08
N LEU A 266 -13.89 -15.30 -11.10
CA LEU A 266 -14.28 -14.37 -10.03
C LEU A 266 -15.79 -14.16 -10.04
N LYS A 267 -16.41 -14.21 -8.86
CA LYS A 267 -17.78 -13.72 -8.64
C LYS A 267 -17.82 -12.20 -8.78
N GLN A 268 -19.02 -11.64 -8.97
CA GLN A 268 -19.20 -10.19 -8.96
C GLN A 268 -18.72 -9.61 -7.62
N GLY A 269 -17.95 -8.52 -7.66
CA GLY A 269 -17.29 -7.94 -6.50
C GLY A 269 -16.03 -8.70 -6.03
N GLY A 270 -15.72 -9.86 -6.63
CA GLY A 270 -14.57 -10.68 -6.27
C GLY A 270 -13.22 -10.03 -6.62
N LEU A 271 -12.17 -10.41 -5.88
CA LEU A 271 -10.84 -9.81 -5.98
C LEU A 271 -9.83 -10.73 -6.65
N LEU A 272 -8.99 -10.14 -7.51
CA LEU A 272 -7.75 -10.73 -8.00
C LEU A 272 -6.56 -10.03 -7.33
N ILE A 273 -5.68 -10.80 -6.71
CA ILE A 273 -4.37 -10.35 -6.25
C ILE A 273 -3.32 -11.14 -7.00
N TYR A 274 -2.49 -10.45 -7.78
CA TYR A 274 -1.50 -11.06 -8.65
C TYR A 274 -0.14 -10.40 -8.42
N ASP A 275 0.88 -11.17 -8.03
CA ASP A 275 2.28 -10.76 -8.17
C ASP A 275 3.11 -11.75 -8.98
N THR A 276 4.03 -11.26 -9.82
CA THR A 276 5.06 -12.11 -10.44
C THR A 276 6.20 -11.28 -11.04
N PHE A 277 7.24 -11.96 -11.52
CA PHE A 277 8.48 -11.35 -11.98
C PHE A 277 8.32 -10.54 -13.28
N THR A 278 9.07 -9.45 -13.41
CA THR A 278 9.20 -8.68 -14.65
C THR A 278 10.50 -9.01 -15.37
N GLU A 279 10.64 -8.54 -16.62
CA GLU A 279 11.89 -8.68 -17.39
C GLU A 279 13.11 -8.08 -16.69
N ALA A 280 12.91 -7.11 -15.79
CA ALA A 280 13.99 -6.53 -14.99
C ALA A 280 14.65 -7.52 -14.00
N GLN A 281 14.01 -8.67 -13.76
CA GLN A 281 14.57 -9.77 -12.95
C GLN A 281 15.73 -10.49 -13.66
N ALA A 282 15.89 -10.29 -14.97
CA ALA A 282 16.96 -10.92 -15.74
C ALA A 282 18.33 -10.68 -15.09
N GLY A 283 19.05 -11.77 -14.81
CA GLY A 283 20.39 -11.73 -14.20
C GLY A 283 20.43 -11.51 -12.68
N LYS A 284 19.30 -11.31 -11.98
CA LYS A 284 19.24 -11.10 -10.52
C LYS A 284 18.91 -12.36 -9.71
N GLY A 285 18.40 -13.39 -10.37
CA GLY A 285 18.03 -14.66 -9.74
C GLY A 285 17.06 -15.47 -10.58
N ARG A 286 16.33 -16.38 -9.94
CA ARG A 286 15.21 -17.09 -10.57
C ARG A 286 14.01 -16.14 -10.76
N PRO A 287 13.14 -16.40 -11.75
CA PRO A 287 13.22 -17.45 -12.77
C PRO A 287 14.18 -17.06 -13.91
N HIS A 288 14.84 -18.04 -14.51
CA HIS A 288 15.79 -17.81 -15.62
C HIS A 288 15.15 -17.82 -17.01
N ASN A 289 13.95 -18.40 -17.15
CA ASN A 289 13.28 -18.52 -18.43
C ASN A 289 12.44 -17.27 -18.71
N PRO A 290 12.70 -16.55 -19.82
CA PRO A 290 11.97 -15.32 -20.16
C PRO A 290 10.46 -15.46 -20.26
N ARG A 291 9.93 -16.67 -20.54
CA ARG A 291 8.48 -16.91 -20.58
C ARG A 291 7.78 -16.60 -19.24
N HIS A 292 8.52 -16.63 -18.13
CA HIS A 292 8.02 -16.35 -16.78
C HIS A 292 8.25 -14.90 -16.34
N TRP A 293 8.65 -14.02 -17.28
CA TRP A 293 8.76 -12.59 -17.03
C TRP A 293 7.62 -11.85 -17.71
N LEU A 294 7.04 -10.89 -17.00
CA LEU A 294 6.15 -9.90 -17.54
C LEU A 294 6.93 -8.80 -18.24
N ARG A 295 6.45 -8.37 -19.41
CA ARG A 295 6.87 -7.10 -19.99
C ARG A 295 6.36 -5.94 -19.14
N ARG A 296 6.99 -4.79 -19.28
CA ARG A 296 6.54 -3.55 -18.65
C ARG A 296 5.07 -3.27 -18.99
N ASN A 297 4.28 -2.99 -17.96
CA ASN A 297 2.84 -2.76 -17.96
C ASN A 297 1.98 -3.93 -18.47
N GLU A 298 2.55 -5.13 -18.69
CA GLU A 298 1.81 -6.26 -19.22
C GLU A 298 0.70 -6.70 -18.27
N LEU A 299 1.01 -6.82 -16.97
CA LEU A 299 0.03 -7.25 -15.98
C LEU A 299 -1.09 -6.23 -15.80
N ARG A 300 -0.79 -4.93 -15.87
CA ARG A 300 -1.79 -3.84 -15.82
C ARG A 300 -2.87 -4.00 -16.90
N ALA A 301 -2.44 -4.37 -18.12
CA ALA A 301 -3.33 -4.52 -19.27
C ALA A 301 -3.99 -5.90 -19.37
N ALA A 302 -3.58 -6.87 -18.54
CA ALA A 302 -3.97 -8.28 -18.68
C ALA A 302 -5.45 -8.56 -18.37
N PHE A 303 -6.12 -7.70 -17.62
CA PHE A 303 -7.47 -7.95 -17.09
C PHE A 303 -8.46 -6.80 -17.41
N PRO A 304 -8.80 -6.56 -18.69
CA PRO A 304 -9.65 -5.43 -19.09
C PRO A 304 -11.08 -5.47 -18.54
N GLY A 305 -11.55 -6.63 -18.05
CA GLY A 305 -12.87 -6.79 -17.42
C GLY A 305 -12.89 -6.55 -15.90
N LEU A 306 -11.75 -6.19 -15.30
CA LEU A 306 -11.63 -5.91 -13.87
C LEU A 306 -11.33 -4.43 -13.63
N SER A 307 -11.88 -3.86 -12.57
CA SER A 307 -11.52 -2.53 -12.07
C SER A 307 -10.20 -2.62 -11.32
N LEU A 308 -9.18 -1.89 -11.79
CA LEU A 308 -7.89 -1.81 -11.13
C LEU A 308 -8.00 -1.06 -9.80
N LEU A 309 -7.50 -1.65 -8.71
CA LEU A 309 -7.47 -1.04 -7.38
C LEU A 309 -6.06 -0.59 -6.99
N ASP A 310 -5.05 -1.41 -7.27
CA ASP A 310 -3.65 -1.07 -7.04
C ASP A 310 -2.76 -1.73 -8.11
N TYR A 311 -1.68 -1.05 -8.50
CA TYR A 311 -0.70 -1.54 -9.44
C TYR A 311 0.68 -0.96 -9.18
N ALA A 312 1.69 -1.80 -9.27
CA ALA A 312 3.07 -1.35 -9.20
C ALA A 312 4.03 -2.30 -9.92
N GLU A 313 5.15 -1.76 -10.38
CA GLU A 313 6.31 -2.53 -10.87
C GLU A 313 7.58 -2.04 -10.20
N GLY A 314 8.47 -2.97 -9.86
CA GLY A 314 9.80 -2.67 -9.35
C GLY A 314 10.31 -3.72 -8.37
N ALA A 315 11.46 -3.41 -7.76
CA ALA A 315 12.10 -4.28 -6.79
C ALA A 315 11.29 -4.36 -5.48
N ASP A 316 11.03 -5.58 -5.01
CA ASP A 316 10.45 -5.83 -3.69
C ASP A 316 11.51 -5.78 -2.56
N THR A 317 11.08 -6.07 -1.32
CA THR A 317 11.96 -6.05 -0.14
C THR A 317 13.07 -7.12 -0.19
N ALA A 318 12.90 -8.18 -0.98
CA ALA A 318 13.93 -9.16 -1.24
C ALA A 318 14.86 -8.75 -2.41
N GLY A 319 14.54 -7.66 -3.11
CA GLY A 319 15.27 -7.16 -4.28
C GLY A 319 14.85 -7.83 -5.59
N ASP A 320 13.77 -8.62 -5.59
CA ASP A 320 13.23 -9.21 -6.82
C ASP A 320 12.42 -8.18 -7.59
N GLU A 321 12.62 -8.11 -8.89
CA GLU A 321 11.85 -7.23 -9.77
C GLU A 321 10.52 -7.89 -10.14
N ILE A 322 9.43 -7.29 -9.68
CA ILE A 322 8.09 -7.83 -9.83
C ILE A 322 7.08 -6.79 -10.30
N ALA A 323 5.95 -7.26 -10.82
CA ALA A 323 4.73 -6.50 -10.96
C ALA A 323 3.71 -7.03 -9.95
N VAL A 324 2.92 -6.12 -9.38
CA VAL A 324 1.82 -6.42 -8.48
C VAL A 324 0.56 -5.76 -9.03
N LEU A 325 -0.54 -6.51 -9.06
CA LEU A 325 -1.86 -6.03 -9.46
C LEU A 325 -2.91 -6.49 -8.44
N ILE A 326 -3.74 -5.55 -8.03
CA ILE A 326 -4.95 -5.80 -7.25
C ILE A 326 -6.11 -5.26 -8.05
N ALA A 327 -7.07 -6.10 -8.39
CA ALA A 327 -8.22 -5.71 -9.20
C ALA A 327 -9.50 -6.38 -8.72
N ARG A 328 -10.65 -5.78 -9.05
CA ARG A 328 -11.98 -6.24 -8.62
C ARG A 328 -12.89 -6.46 -9.82
N LYS A 329 -13.66 -7.56 -9.81
CA LYS A 329 -14.74 -7.75 -10.79
C LYS A 329 -15.89 -6.78 -10.46
N PRO A 330 -16.30 -5.90 -11.38
CA PRO A 330 -17.35 -4.91 -11.11
C PRO A 330 -18.66 -5.56 -10.66
N ILE A 331 -19.40 -4.93 -9.74
CA ILE A 331 -20.76 -5.36 -9.41
C ILE A 331 -21.71 -4.67 -10.41
N PRO A 332 -22.51 -5.42 -11.20
CA PRO A 332 -23.50 -4.82 -12.08
C PRO A 332 -24.52 -4.03 -11.24
N ASP A 333 -24.70 -2.75 -11.56
CA ASP A 333 -25.69 -1.89 -10.90
C ASP A 333 -27.12 -2.36 -11.27
N PRO A 334 -27.98 -2.73 -10.29
CA PRO A 334 -29.35 -3.19 -10.56
C PRO A 334 -30.24 -2.13 -11.24
N ASP A 335 -29.92 -0.83 -11.15
CA ASP A 335 -30.76 0.25 -11.68
C ASP A 335 -30.40 0.70 -13.11
N HIS A 336 -29.41 0.09 -13.76
CA HIS A 336 -28.99 0.48 -15.10
C HIS A 336 -29.84 -0.09 -16.26
N GLY A 337 -30.80 -0.97 -15.97
CA GLY A 337 -31.69 -1.59 -16.98
C GLY A 337 -32.84 -0.69 -17.47
N SER A 338 -33.37 0.17 -16.60
CA SER A 338 -34.50 1.06 -16.88
C SER A 338 -34.08 2.30 -17.68
N ILE A 339 -32.87 2.81 -17.44
CA ILE A 339 -32.29 3.98 -18.14
C ILE A 339 -32.02 3.68 -19.63
N ARG A 340 -31.60 2.46 -19.97
CA ARG A 340 -31.33 2.06 -21.37
C ARG A 340 -32.59 1.96 -22.24
N ARG A 341 -33.77 1.74 -21.65
CA ARG A 341 -35.04 1.67 -22.40
C ARG A 341 -35.55 3.07 -22.77
N ALA A 342 -35.43 4.03 -21.85
CA ALA A 342 -35.70 5.45 -22.10
C ALA A 342 -34.73 6.06 -23.12
N HIS A 343 -33.45 5.68 -23.08
CA HIS A 343 -32.46 6.16 -24.07
C HIS A 343 -32.66 5.59 -25.47
N ARG A 344 -33.22 4.38 -25.64
CA ARG A 344 -33.48 3.79 -26.96
C ARG A 344 -34.69 4.39 -27.68
N GLU A 345 -35.67 4.89 -26.93
CA GLU A 345 -36.85 5.57 -27.48
C GLU A 345 -36.56 7.06 -27.74
N GLY A 346 -35.71 7.71 -26.93
CA GLY A 346 -35.22 9.07 -27.19
C GLY A 346 -34.20 9.18 -28.34
N ALA A 347 -33.40 8.14 -28.59
CA ALA A 347 -32.34 8.16 -29.61
C ALA A 347 -32.82 7.97 -31.07
N LYS A 348 -34.11 7.73 -31.31
CA LYS A 348 -34.68 7.70 -32.67
C LYS A 348 -35.09 9.08 -33.21
N MET A 349 -35.06 10.13 -32.39
CA MET A 349 -35.55 11.46 -32.76
C MET A 349 -34.44 12.51 -32.97
N SER A 350 -33.16 12.13 -32.84
CA SER A 350 -32.03 13.07 -32.88
C SER A 350 -30.82 12.55 -33.67
N GLN A 351 -31.06 11.71 -34.69
CA GLN A 351 -30.08 11.48 -35.75
C GLN A 351 -30.33 12.44 -36.91
N GLU A 352 -30.01 13.71 -36.69
CA GLU A 352 -29.68 14.67 -37.73
C GLU A 352 -29.16 15.93 -37.03
N THR A 353 -27.85 16.00 -36.82
CA THR A 353 -27.00 17.21 -36.91
C THR A 353 -25.66 16.99 -36.17
N ASN A 354 -24.58 17.10 -36.93
CA ASN A 354 -23.21 17.45 -36.58
C ASN A 354 -22.41 16.67 -35.52
N SER A 355 -21.30 16.09 -36.03
CA SER A 355 -20.00 15.89 -35.40
C SER A 355 -19.61 17.00 -34.39
N HIS A 356 -18.88 16.60 -33.34
CA HIS A 356 -18.19 17.34 -32.25
C HIS A 356 -18.78 17.06 -30.85
N GLY A 357 -18.31 15.98 -30.20
CA GLY A 357 -18.43 15.83 -28.74
C GLY A 357 -17.49 16.82 -28.02
N PRO A 358 -17.84 17.34 -26.84
CA PRO A 358 -17.07 18.37 -26.17
C PRO A 358 -15.69 17.83 -25.76
N THR A 359 -14.65 18.39 -26.35
CA THR A 359 -13.27 18.28 -25.86
C THR A 359 -13.18 19.03 -24.53
N HIS A 360 -13.02 18.31 -23.42
CA HIS A 360 -12.76 18.94 -22.13
C HIS A 360 -11.38 19.64 -22.19
N PRO A 361 -11.28 20.92 -21.81
CA PRO A 361 -10.03 21.66 -21.93
C PRO A 361 -8.99 21.14 -20.94
N SER A 362 -7.90 20.60 -21.47
CA SER A 362 -6.61 20.50 -20.77
C SER A 362 -6.05 21.91 -20.61
N VAL A 363 -5.63 22.31 -19.41
CA VAL A 363 -4.88 23.57 -19.21
C VAL A 363 -3.40 23.21 -19.06
N PRO A 364 -2.64 23.14 -20.16
CA PRO A 364 -1.22 22.81 -20.09
C PRO A 364 -0.49 23.86 -19.25
N ILE A 365 0.33 23.39 -18.33
CA ILE A 365 1.22 24.25 -17.54
C ILE A 365 2.60 24.21 -18.18
N HIS A 366 3.07 25.37 -18.65
CA HIS A 366 4.39 25.50 -19.24
C HIS A 366 5.44 25.80 -18.17
N LEU A 367 6.51 25.00 -18.13
CA LEU A 367 7.68 25.26 -17.28
C LEU A 367 8.68 26.14 -18.04
N ILE A 368 9.23 27.16 -17.37
CA ILE A 368 10.43 27.84 -17.88
C ILE A 368 11.67 26.93 -17.72
N PRO A 369 12.71 27.06 -18.56
CA PRO A 369 13.90 26.19 -18.53
C PRO A 369 14.55 26.04 -17.14
N GLU A 370 14.51 27.09 -16.33
CA GLU A 370 15.09 27.12 -14.98
C GLU A 370 14.33 26.24 -13.97
N ALA A 371 13.07 25.89 -14.28
CA ALA A 371 12.21 25.04 -13.45
C ALA A 371 12.52 23.56 -13.64
N VAL A 372 13.02 23.21 -14.83
CA VAL A 372 13.26 21.83 -15.25
C VAL A 372 14.28 21.18 -14.32
N GLY A 373 13.92 20.02 -13.78
CA GLY A 373 14.77 19.31 -12.82
C GLY A 373 14.83 19.92 -11.42
N ARG A 374 14.01 20.94 -11.11
CA ARG A 374 13.81 21.46 -9.75
C ARG A 374 12.42 21.19 -9.19
N ILE A 375 11.39 21.29 -10.03
CA ILE A 375 9.99 21.13 -9.65
C ILE A 375 9.30 20.21 -10.65
N VAL A 376 8.51 19.27 -10.16
CA VAL A 376 7.56 18.51 -10.97
C VAL A 376 6.16 19.00 -10.62
N LEU A 377 5.37 19.32 -11.64
CA LEU A 377 3.96 19.66 -11.49
C LEU A 377 3.10 18.49 -11.92
N GLY A 378 2.11 18.19 -11.09
CA GLY A 378 1.00 17.32 -11.46
C GLY A 378 -0.28 18.13 -11.49
N ALA A 379 -0.99 18.13 -12.61
CA ALA A 379 -2.20 18.94 -12.77
C ALA A 379 -3.33 18.19 -13.48
N PHE A 380 -4.56 18.59 -13.16
CA PHE A 380 -5.75 18.22 -13.93
C PHE A 380 -6.82 19.30 -13.77
N SER A 381 -7.71 19.40 -14.76
CA SER A 381 -8.94 20.20 -14.65
C SER A 381 -10.09 19.34 -14.13
N MET A 382 -11.03 19.94 -13.42
CA MET A 382 -12.28 19.31 -13.01
C MET A 382 -13.45 20.21 -13.39
N THR A 383 -14.45 19.67 -14.09
CA THR A 383 -15.62 20.42 -14.56
C THR A 383 -16.89 19.97 -13.85
N GLY A 384 -17.71 20.92 -13.41
CA GLY A 384 -18.99 20.65 -12.75
C GLY A 384 -18.89 20.30 -11.26
N VAL A 385 -17.89 20.80 -10.54
CA VAL A 385 -17.79 20.60 -9.08
C VAL A 385 -18.86 21.37 -8.32
N ASN A 386 -19.17 20.89 -7.11
CA ASN A 386 -20.08 21.53 -6.18
C ASN A 386 -19.40 21.91 -4.86
N PRO A 387 -18.94 23.17 -4.71
CA PRO A 387 -18.40 23.69 -3.44
C PRO A 387 -19.37 23.61 -2.27
N LEU A 388 -20.68 23.60 -2.54
CA LEU A 388 -21.76 23.54 -1.54
C LEU A 388 -22.20 22.10 -1.22
N ALA A 389 -21.45 21.08 -1.64
CA ALA A 389 -21.76 19.70 -1.27
C ALA A 389 -21.65 19.46 0.26
N PRO A 390 -22.30 18.42 0.81
CA PRO A 390 -22.21 18.12 2.25
C PRO A 390 -20.77 17.90 2.72
N GLN A 391 -20.34 18.63 3.75
CA GLN A 391 -18.98 18.56 4.29
C GLN A 391 -18.79 17.44 5.32
N ASP A 392 -19.85 16.92 5.92
CA ASP A 392 -19.73 15.91 6.98
C ASP A 392 -19.02 14.63 6.52
N PRO A 393 -19.34 14.02 5.36
CA PRO A 393 -18.61 12.86 4.86
C PRO A 393 -17.11 13.12 4.63
N ILE A 394 -16.75 14.33 4.21
CA ILE A 394 -15.36 14.74 4.01
C ILE A 394 -14.64 14.82 5.37
N HIS A 395 -15.31 15.38 6.38
CA HIS A 395 -14.74 15.53 7.72
C HIS A 395 -14.66 14.22 8.49
N GLU A 396 -15.60 13.30 8.27
CA GLU A 396 -15.51 11.93 8.77
C GLU A 396 -14.27 11.20 8.23
N GLU A 397 -13.98 11.41 6.94
CA GLU A 397 -12.80 10.88 6.27
C GLU A 397 -11.50 11.52 6.79
N ILE A 398 -11.48 12.85 6.96
CA ILE A 398 -10.38 13.59 7.58
C ILE A 398 -10.11 13.09 9.00
N GLU A 399 -11.16 12.89 9.80
CA GLU A 399 -11.01 12.38 11.17
C GLU A 399 -10.58 10.92 11.20
N ARG A 400 -11.02 10.09 10.23
CA ARG A 400 -10.51 8.73 10.08
C ARG A 400 -9.01 8.75 9.80
N GLN A 401 -8.57 9.53 8.81
CA GLN A 401 -7.15 9.67 8.50
C GLN A 401 -6.37 10.25 9.70
N GLY A 402 -6.95 11.18 10.45
CA GLY A 402 -6.38 11.70 11.68
C GLY A 402 -6.19 10.63 12.76
N ARG A 403 -7.16 9.73 12.94
CA ARG A 403 -7.03 8.57 13.86
C ARG A 403 -5.91 7.64 13.43
N ASP A 404 -5.83 7.32 12.14
CA ASP A 404 -4.79 6.44 11.59
C ASP A 404 -3.40 7.06 11.78
N LEU A 405 -3.25 8.36 11.52
CA LEU A 405 -1.98 9.07 11.72
C LEU A 405 -1.59 9.15 13.21
N ARG A 406 -2.54 9.39 14.13
CA ARG A 406 -2.29 9.40 15.59
C ARG A 406 -1.93 8.03 16.14
N ALA A 407 -2.36 6.95 15.48
CA ALA A 407 -1.99 5.59 15.85
C ALA A 407 -0.52 5.24 15.50
N VAL A 408 0.11 6.04 14.63
CA VAL A 408 1.49 5.84 14.15
C VAL A 408 2.44 6.91 14.71
N TYR A 409 2.01 8.17 14.78
CA TYR A 409 2.84 9.30 15.18
C TYR A 409 2.34 9.92 16.48
N SER A 410 3.18 9.86 17.51
CA SER A 410 2.88 10.49 18.82
C SER A 410 3.26 11.97 18.82
N ASN A 411 4.23 12.36 18.00
CA ASN A 411 4.56 13.76 17.76
C ASN A 411 4.93 14.04 16.29
N PRO A 412 4.83 15.30 15.82
CA PRO A 412 5.11 15.60 14.43
C PRO A 412 6.58 15.44 13.99
N SER A 413 7.50 15.41 14.94
CA SER A 413 8.94 15.33 14.64
C SER A 413 9.33 13.92 14.17
N GLU A 414 8.57 12.90 14.56
CA GLU A 414 8.72 11.49 14.13
C GLU A 414 8.36 11.27 12.65
N ALA A 415 7.54 12.16 12.06
CA ALA A 415 7.09 12.03 10.68
C ALA A 415 8.10 12.57 9.64
N GLY A 416 9.39 12.61 9.96
CA GLY A 416 10.42 13.21 9.13
C GLY A 416 10.51 12.62 7.71
N VAL A 417 10.28 11.31 7.56
CA VAL A 417 10.22 10.62 6.26
C VAL A 417 8.98 11.00 5.48
N LEU A 418 7.80 10.95 6.11
CA LEU A 418 6.51 11.29 5.51
C LEU A 418 6.49 12.72 4.95
N LEU A 419 7.10 13.65 5.68
CA LEU A 419 7.14 15.08 5.36
C LEU A 419 8.29 15.46 4.42
N ARG A 420 9.19 14.51 4.10
CA ARG A 420 10.42 14.76 3.34
C ARG A 420 10.16 15.38 1.95
N PRO A 421 9.23 14.86 1.12
CA PRO A 421 9.08 15.35 -0.25
C PRO A 421 8.71 16.85 -0.32
N ALA A 422 7.76 17.29 0.51
CA ALA A 422 7.38 18.70 0.56
C ALA A 422 8.51 19.59 1.09
N ARG A 423 9.32 19.11 2.05
CA ARG A 423 10.49 19.83 2.56
C ARG A 423 11.60 19.93 1.52
N GLU A 424 11.84 18.87 0.75
CA GLU A 424 12.80 18.86 -0.36
C GLU A 424 12.40 19.84 -1.45
N LEU A 425 11.12 19.86 -1.84
CA LEU A 425 10.60 20.86 -2.75
C LEU A 425 10.90 22.26 -2.23
N TYR A 426 10.54 22.56 -0.97
CA TYR A 426 10.77 23.87 -0.37
C TYR A 426 12.24 24.29 -0.44
N ARG A 427 13.17 23.40 -0.10
CA ARG A 427 14.61 23.68 -0.23
C ARG A 427 15.03 23.92 -1.68
N ALA A 428 14.55 23.10 -2.62
CA ALA A 428 14.88 23.22 -4.05
C ALA A 428 14.41 24.56 -4.66
N ILE A 429 13.31 25.12 -4.12
CA ILE A 429 12.74 26.39 -4.56
C ILE A 429 13.20 27.59 -3.71
N GLY A 430 14.20 27.41 -2.83
CA GLY A 430 14.80 28.48 -2.03
C GLY A 430 14.00 28.88 -0.78
N LEU A 431 13.04 28.06 -0.34
CA LEU A 431 12.30 28.24 0.91
C LEU A 431 12.89 27.38 2.03
N ASP A 432 13.03 27.98 3.22
CA ASP A 432 13.37 27.24 4.43
C ASP A 432 12.10 26.61 5.03
N PRO A 433 11.93 25.28 5.00
CA PRO A 433 10.73 24.61 5.52
C PRO A 433 10.54 24.76 7.03
N THR A 434 11.58 25.15 7.77
CA THR A 434 11.49 25.41 9.22
C THR A 434 10.88 26.78 9.51
N LYS A 435 11.13 27.77 8.63
CA LYS A 435 10.55 29.13 8.71
C LYS A 435 9.19 29.21 8.05
N ARG A 436 9.04 28.60 6.87
CA ARG A 436 7.78 28.55 6.13
C ARG A 436 7.40 27.10 5.90
N ARG A 437 6.46 26.64 6.72
CA ARG A 437 6.00 25.25 6.70
C ARG A 437 5.20 24.93 5.42
N PRO A 438 5.39 23.75 4.80
CA PRO A 438 4.48 23.24 3.77
C PRO A 438 3.04 23.11 4.26
N SER A 439 2.08 23.31 3.37
CA SER A 439 0.66 23.22 3.73
C SER A 439 0.28 21.82 4.23
N SER A 440 0.73 20.77 3.53
CA SER A 440 0.55 19.36 3.95
C SER A 440 1.07 19.10 5.36
N GLU A 441 2.26 19.62 5.70
CA GLU A 441 2.82 19.48 7.04
C GLU A 441 2.02 20.25 8.11
N ALA A 442 1.50 21.43 7.76
CA ALA A 442 0.66 22.21 8.67
C ALA A 442 -0.67 21.50 8.99
N LEU A 443 -1.30 20.90 7.97
CA LEU A 443 -2.52 20.09 8.11
C LEU A 443 -2.24 18.83 8.95
N PHE A 444 -1.18 18.10 8.63
CA PHE A 444 -0.75 16.91 9.35
C PHE A 444 -0.58 17.21 10.85
N ARG A 445 0.15 18.29 11.19
CA ARG A 445 0.37 18.71 12.58
C ARG A 445 -0.93 19.01 13.32
N ARG A 446 -1.89 19.69 12.69
CA ARG A 446 -3.20 19.94 13.31
C ARG A 446 -3.94 18.64 13.63
N LEU A 447 -3.97 17.70 12.68
CA LEU A 447 -4.65 16.42 12.87
C LEU A 447 -4.03 15.60 14.00
N ILE A 448 -2.71 15.44 14.04
CA ILE A 448 -2.09 14.63 15.08
C ILE A 448 -2.16 15.29 16.46
N SER A 449 -2.24 16.62 16.52
CA SER A 449 -2.52 17.36 17.76
C SER A 449 -4.00 17.38 18.16
N GLY A 450 -4.87 16.62 17.46
CA GLY A 450 -6.29 16.52 17.79
C GLY A 450 -7.10 17.80 17.54
N LYS A 451 -6.57 18.76 16.78
CA LYS A 451 -7.22 20.06 16.53
C LYS A 451 -8.23 20.04 15.39
N GLY A 452 -8.38 18.91 14.70
CA GLY A 452 -9.15 18.80 13.46
C GLY A 452 -8.66 19.76 12.36
N LEU A 453 -9.37 19.78 11.25
CA LEU A 453 -9.16 20.77 10.17
C LEU A 453 -10.26 21.84 10.18
N TYR A 454 -9.98 22.95 9.49
CA TYR A 454 -10.98 23.99 9.28
C TYR A 454 -12.07 23.48 8.33
N ARG A 455 -13.29 24.00 8.49
CA ARG A 455 -14.39 23.85 7.53
C ARG A 455 -14.47 25.11 6.67
N VAL A 456 -14.19 24.99 5.37
CA VAL A 456 -14.25 26.13 4.44
C VAL A 456 -15.39 25.95 3.46
N ASN A 457 -15.27 25.00 2.54
CA ASN A 457 -16.33 24.52 1.66
C ASN A 457 -15.96 23.11 1.21
N ALA A 458 -16.87 22.38 0.55
CA ALA A 458 -16.64 20.97 0.22
C ALA A 458 -15.38 20.74 -0.62
N VAL A 459 -15.14 21.62 -1.60
CA VAL A 459 -14.00 21.51 -2.51
C VAL A 459 -12.67 21.81 -1.79
N VAL A 460 -12.64 22.85 -0.96
CA VAL A 460 -11.46 23.23 -0.16
C VAL A 460 -11.15 22.21 0.94
N ASP A 461 -12.16 21.59 1.53
CA ASP A 461 -11.96 20.56 2.55
C ASP A 461 -11.47 19.25 1.92
N THR A 462 -12.00 18.91 0.74
CA THR A 462 -11.56 17.75 -0.02
C THR A 462 -10.12 17.89 -0.50
N ILE A 463 -9.67 19.08 -0.91
CA ILE A 463 -8.25 19.29 -1.27
C ILE A 463 -7.33 19.20 -0.07
N ASN A 464 -7.76 19.63 1.13
CA ASN A 464 -6.99 19.43 2.36
C ASN A 464 -6.83 17.93 2.67
N LEU A 465 -7.87 17.13 2.46
CA LEU A 465 -7.81 15.67 2.54
C LEU A 465 -6.82 15.09 1.50
N CYS A 466 -6.89 15.53 0.25
CA CYS A 466 -5.94 15.09 -0.78
C CYS A 466 -4.49 15.49 -0.44
N SER A 467 -4.26 16.70 0.07
CA SER A 467 -2.93 17.17 0.51
C SER A 467 -2.38 16.32 1.66
N LEU A 468 -3.23 15.85 2.57
CA LEU A 468 -2.85 14.90 3.62
C LEU A 468 -2.51 13.52 3.06
N ARG A 469 -3.23 13.02 2.06
CA ARG A 469 -2.92 11.72 1.45
C ARG A 469 -1.63 11.75 0.63
N MET A 470 -1.37 12.84 -0.08
CA MET A 470 -0.19 13.01 -0.93
C MET A 470 1.04 13.48 -0.17
N MET A 471 0.84 14.15 0.96
CA MET A 471 1.87 14.89 1.71
C MET A 471 2.60 15.96 0.90
N LEU A 472 1.96 16.50 -0.13
CA LEU A 472 2.46 17.56 -1.01
C LEU A 472 1.64 18.84 -0.87
N SER A 473 2.26 19.97 -1.22
CA SER A 473 1.53 21.23 -1.41
C SER A 473 0.66 21.12 -2.66
N ILE A 474 -0.61 21.51 -2.54
CA ILE A 474 -1.56 21.54 -3.65
C ILE A 474 -2.18 22.93 -3.73
N GLY A 475 -2.19 23.50 -4.93
CA GLY A 475 -2.93 24.69 -5.29
C GLY A 475 -4.24 24.33 -5.99
N LEU A 476 -5.28 25.12 -5.75
CA LEU A 476 -6.60 24.91 -6.32
C LEU A 476 -7.16 26.23 -6.82
N TYR A 477 -7.45 26.29 -8.12
CA TYR A 477 -7.72 27.55 -8.81
C TYR A 477 -9.03 27.49 -9.57
N ASP A 478 -9.86 28.54 -9.47
CA ASP A 478 -11.06 28.67 -10.29
C ASP A 478 -10.65 28.96 -11.74
N LEU A 479 -11.00 28.05 -12.66
CA LEU A 479 -10.63 28.17 -14.08
C LEU A 479 -11.22 29.41 -14.72
N LYS A 480 -12.39 29.89 -14.26
CA LYS A 480 -13.02 31.12 -14.76
C LYS A 480 -12.19 32.37 -14.45
N ALA A 481 -11.35 32.30 -13.42
CA ALA A 481 -10.49 33.41 -12.99
C ALA A 481 -9.10 33.40 -13.64
N ILE A 482 -8.74 32.35 -14.38
CA ILE A 482 -7.47 32.22 -15.10
C ILE A 482 -7.62 32.76 -16.53
N GLN A 483 -6.67 33.59 -16.97
CA GLN A 483 -6.69 34.18 -18.32
C GLN A 483 -5.49 33.73 -19.17
N GLY A 484 -5.76 32.97 -20.21
CA GLY A 484 -4.72 32.50 -21.13
C GLY A 484 -3.88 31.34 -20.56
N PRO A 485 -2.69 31.08 -21.13
CA PRO A 485 -1.87 29.93 -20.76
C PRO A 485 -1.26 30.09 -19.37
N VAL A 486 -1.15 28.98 -18.64
CA VAL A 486 -0.53 28.95 -17.31
C VAL A 486 0.97 28.64 -17.44
N GLN A 487 1.79 29.41 -16.74
CA GLN A 487 3.24 29.24 -16.71
C GLN A 487 3.73 29.12 -15.26
N LEU A 488 4.62 28.18 -14.99
CA LEU A 488 5.44 28.19 -13.78
C LEU A 488 6.72 28.96 -14.07
N ARG A 489 6.90 30.10 -13.39
CA ARG A 489 8.09 30.95 -13.54
C ARG A 489 8.53 31.57 -12.23
N ILE A 490 9.68 32.21 -12.24
CA ILE A 490 10.10 33.07 -11.13
C ILE A 490 9.30 34.40 -11.20
N GLY A 491 8.84 34.89 -10.05
CA GLY A 491 8.15 36.17 -9.95
C GLY A 491 9.08 37.34 -10.24
N LYS A 492 8.56 38.33 -10.97
CA LYS A 492 9.30 39.50 -11.45
C LYS A 492 9.57 40.48 -10.29
N THR A 493 10.51 41.40 -10.50
CA THR A 493 10.78 42.48 -9.55
C THR A 493 9.50 43.27 -9.24
N GLY A 494 9.19 43.45 -7.96
CA GLY A 494 7.98 44.11 -7.47
C GLY A 494 6.68 43.31 -7.63
N GLU A 495 6.72 42.09 -8.18
CA GLU A 495 5.50 41.32 -8.43
C GLU A 495 4.89 40.78 -7.12
N SER A 496 3.58 40.97 -6.98
CA SER A 496 2.81 40.53 -5.82
C SER A 496 1.35 40.29 -6.19
N TYR A 497 0.63 39.59 -5.32
CA TYR A 497 -0.83 39.45 -5.38
C TYR A 497 -1.43 39.44 -3.97
N ASP A 498 -2.72 39.76 -3.86
CA ASP A 498 -3.44 39.58 -2.60
C ASP A 498 -3.59 38.09 -2.30
N GLY A 499 -3.08 37.63 -1.16
CA GLY A 499 -3.13 36.25 -0.73
C GLY A 499 -4.38 35.90 0.07
N ILE A 500 -4.81 34.65 -0.01
CA ILE A 500 -5.94 34.14 0.77
C ILE A 500 -5.60 34.23 2.28
N GLY A 501 -6.28 35.13 2.99
CA GLY A 501 -6.15 35.31 4.44
C GLY A 501 -4.79 35.84 4.92
N LYS A 502 -3.95 36.40 4.04
CA LYS A 502 -2.56 36.77 4.35
C LYS A 502 -2.11 38.15 3.86
N GLY A 503 -3.03 38.98 3.38
CA GLY A 503 -2.70 40.28 2.76
C GLY A 503 -1.82 40.11 1.53
N THR A 504 -1.04 41.13 1.18
CA THR A 504 -0.19 41.11 -0.02
C THR A 504 0.95 40.09 0.09
N ILE A 505 1.06 39.21 -0.91
CA ILE A 505 2.11 38.20 -1.06
C ILE A 505 3.09 38.63 -2.14
N THR A 506 4.31 39.00 -1.75
CA THR A 506 5.41 39.22 -2.68
C THR A 506 5.90 37.90 -3.28
N VAL A 507 6.02 37.86 -4.60
CA VAL A 507 6.52 36.69 -5.35
C VAL A 507 7.81 36.99 -6.12
N GLU A 508 8.36 38.19 -6.02
CA GLU A 508 9.70 38.51 -6.53
C GLU A 508 10.72 37.43 -6.10
N GLY A 509 11.40 36.84 -7.08
CA GLY A 509 12.39 35.79 -6.85
C GLY A 509 11.83 34.44 -6.40
N ARG A 510 10.50 34.26 -6.37
CA ARG A 510 9.83 33.01 -5.96
C ARG A 510 9.20 32.30 -7.14
N TRP A 511 9.19 30.97 -7.09
CA TRP A 511 8.45 30.13 -8.03
C TRP A 511 6.95 30.37 -7.89
N THR A 512 6.29 30.74 -8.99
CA THR A 512 4.87 31.09 -9.01
C THR A 512 4.22 30.67 -10.32
N LEU A 513 2.98 30.20 -10.23
CA LEU A 513 2.07 30.08 -11.36
C LEU A 513 1.58 31.47 -11.75
N ALA A 514 1.66 31.77 -13.04
CA ALA A 514 1.19 33.00 -13.63
C ALA A 514 0.38 32.72 -14.90
N ASP A 515 -0.59 33.58 -15.16
CA ASP A 515 -1.37 33.63 -16.40
C ASP A 515 -1.08 34.95 -17.13
N ALA A 516 -1.92 35.32 -18.10
CA ALA A 516 -1.76 36.58 -18.85
C ALA A 516 -1.95 37.84 -17.99
N VAL A 517 -2.62 37.75 -16.84
CA VAL A 517 -2.84 38.88 -15.92
C VAL A 517 -1.65 39.03 -14.97
N GLY A 518 -1.10 37.93 -14.49
CA GLY A 518 0.06 37.93 -13.60
C GLY A 518 0.14 36.71 -12.70
N ALA A 519 1.07 36.73 -11.75
CA ALA A 519 1.19 35.69 -10.73
C ALA A 519 -0.12 35.49 -9.95
N PHE A 520 -0.49 34.23 -9.69
CA PHE A 520 -1.72 33.88 -8.96
C PHE A 520 -1.58 32.72 -7.98
N GLY A 521 -0.49 31.96 -8.02
CA GLY A 521 -0.32 30.80 -7.15
C GLY A 521 1.14 30.47 -6.89
N ASN A 522 1.47 29.90 -5.75
CA ASN A 522 2.80 29.35 -5.47
C ASN A 522 2.70 28.20 -4.46
N PRO A 523 3.74 27.36 -4.31
CA PRO A 523 3.69 26.18 -3.43
C PRO A 523 3.32 26.43 -1.97
N SER A 524 3.34 27.69 -1.52
CA SER A 524 3.11 28.09 -0.13
C SER A 524 1.89 28.98 0.08
N SER A 525 1.33 29.61 -0.96
CA SER A 525 0.21 30.56 -0.87
C SER A 525 -0.42 30.82 -2.24
N ASP A 526 -1.74 30.87 -2.29
CA ASP A 526 -2.50 31.22 -3.50
C ASP A 526 -3.12 32.61 -3.43
N SER A 527 -3.43 33.17 -4.59
CA SER A 527 -4.04 34.49 -4.72
C SER A 527 -5.54 34.47 -4.42
N TRP A 528 -6.04 35.61 -3.97
CA TRP A 528 -7.46 35.88 -3.81
C TRP A 528 -8.20 35.84 -5.15
N ARG A 529 -7.56 36.31 -6.23
CA ARG A 529 -8.16 36.39 -7.57
C ARG A 529 -8.64 35.04 -8.08
N THR A 530 -7.80 34.01 -7.95
CA THR A 530 -8.06 32.67 -8.52
C THR A 530 -8.58 31.67 -7.48
N ARG A 531 -8.99 32.13 -6.29
CA ARG A 531 -9.45 31.24 -5.22
C ARG A 531 -10.74 30.50 -5.59
N ILE A 532 -10.96 29.35 -4.97
CA ILE A 532 -12.27 28.68 -5.01
C ILE A 532 -13.30 29.51 -4.23
N THR A 533 -14.47 29.71 -4.83
CA THR A 533 -15.65 30.31 -4.20
C THR A 533 -16.82 29.34 -4.22
N GLU A 534 -17.97 29.73 -3.66
CA GLU A 534 -19.18 28.90 -3.69
C GLU A 534 -19.77 28.77 -5.11
N GLU A 535 -19.42 29.70 -6.00
CA GLU A 535 -19.82 29.75 -7.40
C GLU A 535 -18.91 28.95 -8.34
N THR A 536 -17.73 28.52 -7.87
CA THR A 536 -16.78 27.75 -8.70
C THR A 536 -17.44 26.45 -9.19
N ARG A 537 -17.38 26.23 -10.51
CA ARG A 537 -17.80 24.97 -11.15
C ARG A 537 -16.67 24.26 -11.88
N ASP A 538 -15.70 25.01 -12.35
CA ASP A 538 -14.56 24.49 -13.09
C ASP A 538 -13.28 24.90 -12.35
N LEU A 539 -12.41 23.93 -12.06
CA LEU A 539 -11.18 24.19 -11.31
C LEU A 539 -9.95 23.55 -11.96
N LEU A 540 -8.80 24.13 -11.66
CA LEU A 540 -7.47 23.61 -11.93
C LEU A 540 -6.84 23.16 -10.61
N PHE A 541 -6.52 21.88 -10.53
CA PHE A 541 -5.75 21.29 -9.44
C PHE A 541 -4.27 21.28 -9.84
N VAL A 542 -3.37 21.71 -8.95
CA VAL A 542 -1.92 21.63 -9.18
C VAL A 542 -1.20 21.13 -7.93
N ALA A 543 -0.66 19.91 -7.98
CA ALA A 543 0.28 19.40 -6.99
C ALA A 543 1.72 19.80 -7.33
N PHE A 544 2.43 20.31 -6.33
CA PHE A 544 3.85 20.65 -6.44
C PHE A 544 4.71 19.56 -5.78
N ALA A 545 5.61 18.96 -6.55
CA ALA A 545 6.50 17.89 -6.10
C ALA A 545 7.98 18.24 -6.37
N PRO A 546 8.93 17.72 -5.56
CA PRO A 546 10.35 17.87 -5.85
C PRO A 546 10.72 17.11 -7.14
N SER A 547 11.82 17.49 -7.79
CA SER A 547 12.24 16.86 -9.05
C SER A 547 12.58 15.36 -8.95
N GLY A 548 12.94 14.88 -7.77
CA GLY A 548 13.14 13.45 -7.50
C GLY A 548 11.86 12.65 -7.25
N TYR A 549 10.69 13.27 -7.26
CA TYR A 549 9.42 12.57 -7.02
C TYR A 549 9.05 11.71 -8.23
N ASP A 550 8.71 10.44 -7.99
CA ASP A 550 8.32 9.52 -9.07
C ASP A 550 7.07 10.05 -9.80
N PRO A 551 7.18 10.38 -11.08
CA PRO A 551 6.09 11.04 -11.80
C PRO A 551 4.92 10.10 -12.12
N GLU A 552 5.15 8.78 -12.20
CA GLU A 552 4.04 7.82 -12.29
C GLU A 552 3.30 7.73 -10.95
N ALA A 553 4.02 7.70 -9.82
CA ALA A 553 3.40 7.82 -8.50
C ALA A 553 2.64 9.14 -8.32
N LEU A 554 3.15 10.26 -8.85
CA LEU A 554 2.44 11.53 -8.83
C LEU A 554 1.15 11.44 -9.64
N LYS A 555 1.19 10.86 -10.85
CA LYS A 555 0.01 10.67 -11.71
C LYS A 555 -1.07 9.84 -11.01
N ILE A 556 -0.71 8.71 -10.41
CA ILE A 556 -1.65 7.88 -9.64
C ILE A 556 -2.33 8.70 -8.53
N ARG A 557 -1.55 9.48 -7.78
CA ARG A 557 -2.09 10.34 -6.72
C ARG A 557 -2.99 11.46 -7.24
N LEU A 558 -2.77 11.96 -8.45
CA LEU A 558 -3.68 12.90 -9.09
C LEU A 558 -5.01 12.21 -9.46
N GLU A 559 -4.95 11.00 -10.02
CA GLU A 559 -6.13 10.19 -10.37
C GLU A 559 -6.96 9.88 -9.11
N GLU A 560 -6.32 9.47 -8.01
CA GLU A 560 -6.97 9.29 -6.70
C GLU A 560 -7.60 10.59 -6.16
N SER A 561 -6.91 11.72 -6.33
CA SER A 561 -7.40 13.04 -5.89
C SER A 561 -8.59 13.50 -6.71
N ALA A 562 -8.59 13.23 -8.02
CA ALA A 562 -9.71 13.50 -8.90
C ALA A 562 -10.92 12.64 -8.51
N GLU A 563 -10.75 11.34 -8.28
CA GLU A 563 -11.87 10.50 -7.85
C GLU A 563 -12.39 10.89 -6.46
N THR A 564 -11.51 11.36 -5.56
CA THR A 564 -11.90 11.89 -4.25
C THR A 564 -12.76 13.16 -4.39
N LEU A 565 -12.33 14.11 -5.24
CA LEU A 565 -13.12 15.30 -5.57
C LEU A 565 -14.46 14.94 -6.23
N LYS A 566 -14.46 13.99 -7.16
CA LYS A 566 -15.69 13.51 -7.80
C LYS A 566 -16.65 12.88 -6.79
N THR A 567 -16.14 12.08 -5.87
CA THR A 567 -16.94 11.42 -4.83
C THR A 567 -17.61 12.44 -3.91
N PHE A 568 -16.86 13.44 -3.43
CA PHE A 568 -17.37 14.36 -2.42
C PHE A 568 -17.98 15.64 -2.96
N CYS A 569 -17.57 16.07 -4.16
CA CYS A 569 -17.97 17.34 -4.75
C CYS A 569 -18.61 17.18 -6.13
N GLY A 570 -18.65 15.97 -6.70
CA GLY A 570 -19.07 15.74 -8.08
C GLY A 570 -18.05 16.24 -9.11
N GLY A 571 -18.52 16.40 -10.35
CA GLY A 571 -17.70 16.84 -11.47
C GLY A 571 -17.04 15.72 -12.25
N ILE A 572 -16.39 16.10 -13.36
CA ILE A 572 -15.77 15.20 -14.33
C ILE A 572 -14.32 15.66 -14.53
N PRO A 573 -13.32 14.77 -14.33
CA PRO A 573 -11.93 15.14 -14.54
C PRO A 573 -11.60 15.26 -16.02
N GLY A 574 -10.76 16.24 -16.35
CA GLY A 574 -10.12 16.40 -17.64
C GLY A 574 -8.87 15.52 -17.77
N SER A 575 -7.96 15.91 -18.66
CA SER A 575 -6.67 15.23 -18.79
C SER A 575 -5.75 15.50 -17.60
N PHE A 576 -4.89 14.53 -17.32
CA PHE A 576 -3.84 14.63 -16.31
C PHE A 576 -2.53 15.00 -17.01
N ASP A 577 -1.92 16.09 -16.56
CA ASP A 577 -0.66 16.59 -17.08
C ASP A 577 0.42 16.46 -16.00
N ILE A 578 1.57 15.90 -16.40
CA ILE A 578 2.78 15.89 -15.59
C ILE A 578 3.86 16.68 -16.32
N THR A 579 4.24 17.83 -15.77
CA THR A 579 5.29 18.69 -16.35
C THR A 579 6.55 18.62 -15.50
N ARG A 580 7.73 18.43 -16.13
CA ARG A 580 9.02 18.20 -15.46
C ARG A 580 10.14 19.10 -15.96
#